data_AF-A0A0F2RT29-F1
#
_entry.id   AF-A0A0F2RT29-F1
#
_cell.length_a   1.000
_cell.length_b   1.000
_cell.length_c   1.000
_cell.angle_alpha   90.00
_cell.angle_beta   90.00
_cell.angle_gamma   90.00
#
_symmetry.space_group_name_H-M   'P 1'
#
loop_
_entity.id
_entity.type
_entity.pdbx_description
1 polymer ?
#
loop_
_entity_poly.entity_id
_entity_poly.type
_entity_poly.pdbx_seq_one_letter_code
_entity_poly.pdbx_strand_id
1 'polypeptide(L)'
;MCFGMVLLIAACAPRATAERAAPNPAATVVPIYVATGRRLDQTGPIFGLERTEGLRYFRTDVSVPPTHQPGQIEWPDGPPDAATDFVVTGTEVFPSPGAMVNEVRQEHAGRETLLFVHGYNNTLSEAMYRLAQIQTDFDTGMPGLLFSWPSAGDPRGYIYDRDSVLYARDDLTDMLRQLTRAPGDKVFLLAHSMGSSLVMESLREIALSGDRHLLNRISGVVLMSPDIDPDVFDRQAEVIGKLPQPFLIFITKADRALTVSGFITGRKPRLGMIDTVDKVQRPDVQVFDFSTLADGSGLNHFVPVTSPAAIGLLREILAESGPQSSDFIKSMALRLPKPKVLQP
;
A
#
# COMPACT_ATOMS: atom_id res chain seq x y z
N MET A 1 2.03 -3.16 -48.79
CA MET A 1 1.24 -3.88 -47.77
C MET A 1 1.75 -3.46 -46.40
N CYS A 2 1.07 -2.51 -45.74
CA CYS A 2 1.33 -2.18 -44.35
C CYS A 2 0.52 -3.13 -43.47
N PHE A 3 1.20 -3.98 -42.71
CA PHE A 3 0.56 -4.80 -41.67
C PHE A 3 0.27 -3.89 -40.47
N GLY A 4 -0.96 -3.40 -40.38
CA GLY A 4 -1.46 -2.71 -39.19
C GLY A 4 -1.68 -3.74 -38.10
N MET A 5 -0.75 -3.83 -37.15
CA MET A 5 -0.92 -4.62 -35.94
C MET A 5 -1.92 -3.89 -35.03
N VAL A 6 -3.18 -4.33 -35.07
CA VAL A 6 -4.22 -3.87 -34.15
C VAL A 6 -3.88 -4.43 -32.76
N LEU A 7 -3.37 -3.56 -31.89
CA LEU A 7 -3.32 -3.79 -30.45
C LEU A 7 -4.76 -3.83 -29.94
N LEU A 8 -5.30 -5.04 -29.80
CA LEU A 8 -6.54 -5.28 -29.05
C LEU A 8 -6.25 -4.97 -27.58
N ILE A 9 -6.67 -3.78 -27.13
CA ILE A 9 -6.62 -3.38 -25.73
C ILE A 9 -7.63 -4.26 -25.00
N ALA A 10 -7.14 -5.22 -24.21
CA ALA A 10 -7.95 -6.09 -23.36
C ALA A 10 -8.54 -5.30 -22.17
N ALA A 11 -9.41 -4.33 -22.46
CA ALA A 11 -9.98 -3.39 -21.50
C ALA A 11 -11.37 -3.80 -20.98
N CYS A 12 -11.86 -5.00 -21.30
CA CYS A 12 -13.27 -5.38 -21.06
C CYS A 12 -13.47 -6.63 -20.18
N ALA A 13 -12.45 -7.13 -19.48
CA ALA A 13 -12.71 -8.15 -18.45
C ALA A 13 -13.32 -7.46 -17.21
N PRO A 14 -14.48 -7.92 -16.69
CA PRO A 14 -15.02 -7.40 -15.45
C PRO A 14 -13.98 -7.61 -14.33
N ARG A 15 -13.71 -6.56 -13.55
CA ARG A 15 -12.79 -6.67 -12.41
C ARG A 15 -13.46 -7.44 -11.29
N ALA A 16 -12.70 -8.37 -10.70
CA ALA A 16 -13.15 -9.11 -9.54
C ALA A 16 -13.49 -8.14 -8.39
N THR A 17 -14.61 -8.40 -7.75
CA THR A 17 -15.10 -7.64 -6.59
C THR A 17 -15.12 -8.55 -5.38
N ALA A 18 -14.91 -7.99 -4.19
CA ALA A 18 -14.96 -8.76 -2.96
C ALA A 18 -16.37 -9.36 -2.77
N GLU A 19 -16.44 -10.67 -2.62
CA GLU A 19 -17.69 -11.41 -2.42
C GLU A 19 -17.81 -11.91 -0.99
N ARG A 20 -19.04 -12.27 -0.59
CA ARG A 20 -19.33 -12.79 0.75
C ARG A 20 -19.57 -14.29 0.71
N ALA A 21 -19.01 -15.00 1.68
CA ALA A 21 -19.33 -16.40 1.95
C ALA A 21 -19.40 -16.66 3.44
N ALA A 22 -19.97 -17.80 3.82
CA ALA A 22 -19.94 -18.28 5.20
C ALA A 22 -18.47 -18.56 5.62
N PRO A 23 -18.10 -18.32 6.88
CA PRO A 23 -16.75 -18.61 7.36
C PRO A 23 -16.44 -20.10 7.31
N ASN A 24 -15.20 -20.44 6.97
CA ASN A 24 -14.68 -21.80 7.05
C ASN A 24 -13.80 -21.94 8.32
N PRO A 25 -14.02 -22.95 9.17
CA PRO A 25 -13.21 -23.17 10.37
C PRO A 25 -11.70 -23.37 10.14
N ALA A 26 -11.30 -23.81 8.94
CA ALA A 26 -9.90 -24.00 8.56
C ALA A 26 -9.28 -22.73 7.94
N ALA A 27 -10.07 -21.71 7.63
CA ALA A 27 -9.59 -20.44 7.10
C ALA A 27 -9.17 -19.49 8.23
N THR A 28 -8.26 -18.57 7.90
CA THR A 28 -7.82 -17.52 8.83
C THR A 28 -8.60 -16.25 8.57
N VAL A 29 -9.18 -15.65 9.60
CA VAL A 29 -9.90 -14.38 9.48
C VAL A 29 -8.95 -13.23 9.83
N VAL A 30 -8.79 -12.30 8.90
CA VAL A 30 -7.95 -11.10 9.03
C VAL A 30 -8.85 -9.86 9.06
N PRO A 31 -8.95 -9.16 10.20
CA PRO A 31 -9.72 -7.92 10.30
C PRO A 31 -8.99 -6.76 9.60
N ILE A 32 -9.66 -6.14 8.64
CA ILE A 32 -9.16 -4.97 7.91
C ILE A 32 -10.01 -3.76 8.24
N TYR A 33 -9.41 -2.77 8.89
CA TYR A 33 -10.03 -1.46 9.07
C TYR A 33 -9.86 -0.64 7.80
N VAL A 34 -10.86 0.15 7.44
CA VAL A 34 -10.87 0.90 6.18
C VAL A 34 -11.34 2.32 6.44
N ALA A 35 -10.55 3.28 5.98
CA ALA A 35 -10.97 4.67 5.77
C ALA A 35 -11.00 4.93 4.26
N THR A 36 -12.16 5.27 3.71
CA THR A 36 -12.30 5.47 2.26
C THR A 36 -13.15 6.66 1.89
N GLY A 37 -12.71 7.42 0.88
CA GLY A 37 -13.52 8.47 0.26
C GLY A 37 -14.57 7.93 -0.71
N ARG A 38 -14.68 6.61 -0.88
CA ARG A 38 -15.68 5.96 -1.74
C ARG A 38 -17.00 5.79 -1.00
N ARG A 39 -18.09 5.79 -1.75
CA ARG A 39 -19.38 5.36 -1.21
C ARG A 39 -19.38 3.84 -1.01
N LEU A 40 -20.00 3.38 0.07
CA LEU A 40 -20.04 1.95 0.41
C LEU A 40 -20.94 1.12 -0.53
N ASP A 41 -21.89 1.76 -1.20
CA ASP A 41 -22.69 1.17 -2.28
C ASP A 41 -21.95 1.14 -3.63
N GLN A 42 -20.70 1.62 -3.67
CA GLN A 42 -19.91 1.75 -4.90
C GLN A 42 -18.44 1.34 -4.68
N THR A 43 -18.20 0.04 -4.68
CA THR A 43 -16.89 -0.57 -4.39
C THR A 43 -16.01 -0.80 -5.63
N GLY A 44 -16.59 -0.72 -6.83
CA GLY A 44 -15.92 -0.91 -8.13
C GLY A 44 -15.23 0.34 -8.70
N PRO A 45 -14.91 0.36 -10.01
CA PRO A 45 -14.34 1.52 -10.69
C PRO A 45 -15.24 2.76 -10.61
N ILE A 46 -14.63 3.94 -10.48
CA ILE A 46 -15.34 5.22 -10.29
C ILE A 46 -14.90 6.29 -11.31
N PHE A 47 -14.22 5.88 -12.39
CA PHE A 47 -13.71 6.81 -13.37
C PHE A 47 -14.84 7.66 -13.99
N GLY A 48 -14.67 9.00 -13.93
CA GLY A 48 -15.65 9.96 -14.45
C GLY A 48 -16.79 10.32 -13.48
N LEU A 49 -16.78 9.79 -12.26
CA LEU A 49 -17.76 10.13 -11.23
C LEU A 49 -17.26 11.24 -10.30
N GLU A 50 -18.21 11.92 -9.65
CA GLU A 50 -17.92 12.93 -8.63
C GLU A 50 -17.22 12.30 -7.43
N ARG A 51 -16.18 12.98 -6.94
CA ARG A 51 -15.54 12.62 -5.66
C ARG A 51 -16.48 13.04 -4.54
N THR A 52 -16.86 12.10 -3.69
CA THR A 52 -17.72 12.40 -2.55
C THR A 52 -16.94 13.04 -1.42
N GLU A 53 -17.53 14.02 -0.76
CA GLU A 53 -16.96 14.64 0.43
C GLU A 53 -17.00 13.69 1.63
N GLY A 54 -15.90 13.67 2.38
CA GLY A 54 -15.75 12.99 3.65
C GLY A 54 -15.52 11.47 3.56
N LEU A 55 -14.69 10.96 4.46
CA LEU A 55 -14.37 9.55 4.54
C LEU A 55 -15.51 8.72 5.19
N ARG A 56 -15.59 7.45 4.80
CA ARG A 56 -16.38 6.40 5.43
C ARG A 56 -15.45 5.42 6.13
N TYR A 57 -15.93 4.84 7.23
CA TYR A 57 -15.12 4.02 8.13
C TYR A 57 -15.81 2.68 8.39
N PHE A 58 -15.11 1.57 8.19
CA PHE A 58 -15.64 0.24 8.49
C PHE A 58 -14.52 -0.77 8.75
N ARG A 59 -14.83 -1.86 9.42
CA ARG A 59 -14.02 -3.08 9.48
C ARG A 59 -14.63 -4.11 8.53
N THR A 60 -13.80 -4.82 7.78
CA THR A 60 -14.19 -6.02 7.06
C THR A 60 -13.37 -7.20 7.56
N ASP A 61 -14.02 -8.33 7.79
CA ASP A 61 -13.37 -9.55 8.23
C ASP A 61 -13.11 -10.42 7.00
N VAL A 62 -11.86 -10.39 6.51
CA VAL A 62 -11.45 -11.10 5.29
C VAL A 62 -11.00 -12.51 5.68
N SER A 63 -11.65 -13.52 5.13
CA SER A 63 -11.23 -14.91 5.24
C SER A 63 -10.14 -15.18 4.22
N VAL A 64 -9.02 -15.72 4.68
CA VAL A 64 -7.90 -16.21 3.86
C VAL A 64 -7.93 -17.74 3.89
N PRO A 65 -8.03 -18.41 2.73
CA PRO A 65 -8.26 -19.84 2.66
C PRO A 65 -7.03 -20.63 3.12
N PRO A 66 -7.19 -21.86 3.65
CA PRO A 66 -6.07 -22.73 4.01
C PRO A 66 -5.18 -23.12 2.82
N THR A 67 -5.68 -22.95 1.60
CA THR A 67 -4.95 -23.20 0.34
C THR A 67 -4.10 -22.01 -0.12
N HIS A 68 -4.09 -20.91 0.63
CA HIS A 68 -3.42 -19.66 0.25
C HIS A 68 -1.94 -19.85 -0.10
N GLN A 69 -1.53 -19.26 -1.22
CA GLN A 69 -0.13 -19.21 -1.64
C GLN A 69 0.44 -17.79 -1.48
N PRO A 70 1.67 -17.64 -0.95
CA PRO A 70 2.27 -16.32 -0.75
C PRO A 70 2.26 -15.47 -2.02
N GLY A 71 1.82 -14.22 -1.86
CA GLY A 71 1.75 -13.21 -2.93
C GLY A 71 0.49 -13.26 -3.78
N GLN A 72 -0.31 -14.32 -3.68
CA GLN A 72 -1.53 -14.51 -4.45
C GLN A 72 -2.76 -13.93 -3.74
N ILE A 73 -3.79 -13.63 -4.52
CA ILE A 73 -5.13 -13.41 -3.98
C ILE A 73 -6.01 -14.39 -4.74
N GLU A 74 -6.48 -15.42 -4.05
CA GLU A 74 -7.36 -16.43 -4.59
C GLU A 74 -8.78 -15.84 -4.74
N TRP A 75 -9.12 -15.36 -5.93
CA TRP A 75 -10.45 -14.83 -6.24
C TRP A 75 -11.43 -15.96 -6.59
N PRO A 76 -12.73 -15.83 -6.29
CA PRO A 76 -13.74 -16.80 -6.73
C PRO A 76 -13.83 -16.87 -8.26
N ASP A 77 -13.68 -18.08 -8.82
CA ASP A 77 -14.00 -18.39 -10.23
C ASP A 77 -15.48 -18.83 -10.41
N GLY A 78 -16.18 -19.05 -9.31
CA GLY A 78 -17.58 -19.51 -9.22
C GLY A 78 -18.25 -18.98 -7.95
N PRO A 79 -19.23 -19.69 -7.36
CA PRO A 79 -19.80 -19.29 -6.08
C PRO A 79 -18.69 -19.16 -5.02
N PRO A 80 -18.68 -18.08 -4.21
CA PRO A 80 -17.57 -17.80 -3.30
C PRO A 80 -17.50 -18.83 -2.17
N ASP A 81 -16.29 -19.35 -1.90
CA ASP A 81 -16.04 -20.34 -0.85
C ASP A 81 -14.81 -19.96 0.00
N ALA A 82 -15.02 -19.77 1.30
CA ALA A 82 -13.93 -19.49 2.26
C ALA A 82 -12.89 -20.62 2.38
N ALA A 83 -13.19 -21.82 1.86
CA ALA A 83 -12.23 -22.93 1.79
C ALA A 83 -11.14 -22.73 0.74
N THR A 84 -11.43 -21.96 -0.32
CA THR A 84 -10.55 -21.84 -1.50
C THR A 84 -10.23 -20.40 -1.86
N ASP A 85 -11.08 -19.44 -1.45
CA ASP A 85 -11.05 -18.07 -1.92
C ASP A 85 -10.88 -17.07 -0.77
N PHE A 86 -10.36 -15.90 -1.11
CA PHE A 86 -10.49 -14.71 -0.29
C PHE A 86 -11.94 -14.23 -0.34
N VAL A 87 -12.59 -14.15 0.82
CA VAL A 87 -14.01 -13.75 0.93
C VAL A 87 -14.24 -12.86 2.14
N VAL A 88 -15.29 -12.04 2.10
CA VAL A 88 -15.74 -11.24 3.24
C VAL A 88 -16.71 -12.07 4.08
N THR A 89 -16.40 -12.28 5.35
CA THR A 89 -17.24 -13.03 6.30
C THR A 89 -18.02 -12.12 7.24
N GLY A 90 -17.54 -10.90 7.47
CA GLY A 90 -18.13 -9.93 8.39
C GLY A 90 -17.85 -8.48 7.96
N THR A 91 -18.73 -7.57 8.35
CA THR A 91 -18.51 -6.12 8.15
C THR A 91 -19.17 -5.34 9.26
N GLU A 92 -18.45 -4.35 9.78
CA GLU A 92 -18.92 -3.43 10.81
C GLU A 92 -18.65 -1.99 10.39
N VAL A 93 -19.67 -1.14 10.35
CA VAL A 93 -19.53 0.26 9.93
C VAL A 93 -19.42 1.15 11.16
N PHE A 94 -18.44 2.05 11.15
CA PHE A 94 -18.21 3.01 12.24
C PHE A 94 -18.77 4.39 11.90
N PRO A 95 -19.38 5.10 12.87
CA PRO A 95 -19.97 6.41 12.62
C PRO A 95 -18.95 7.55 12.51
N SER A 96 -17.68 7.32 12.88
CA SER A 96 -16.63 8.35 12.90
C SER A 96 -15.23 7.72 12.90
N PRO A 97 -14.17 8.46 12.53
CA PRO A 97 -12.81 7.95 12.63
C PRO A 97 -12.44 7.62 14.08
N GLY A 98 -12.90 8.44 15.04
CA GLY A 98 -12.64 8.22 16.45
C GLY A 98 -13.24 6.91 16.97
N ALA A 99 -14.43 6.52 16.50
CA ALA A 99 -15.04 5.24 16.85
C ALA A 99 -14.22 4.06 16.32
N MET A 100 -13.79 4.11 15.06
CA MET A 100 -12.93 3.07 14.47
C MET A 100 -11.57 2.99 15.16
N VAL A 101 -10.92 4.13 15.43
CA VAL A 101 -9.61 4.13 16.12
C VAL A 101 -9.74 3.67 17.57
N ASN A 102 -10.86 3.95 18.24
CA ASN A 102 -11.14 3.38 19.57
C ASN A 102 -11.23 1.86 19.52
N GLU A 103 -11.94 1.31 18.54
CA GLU A 103 -12.04 -0.14 18.32
C GLU A 103 -10.65 -0.76 18.11
N VAL A 104 -9.84 -0.20 17.19
CA VAL A 104 -8.46 -0.66 16.94
C VAL A 104 -7.66 -0.71 18.24
N ARG A 105 -7.76 0.32 19.08
CA ARG A 105 -7.02 0.36 20.35
C ARG A 105 -7.51 -0.64 21.39
N GLN A 106 -8.80 -0.91 21.43
CA GLN A 106 -9.39 -1.86 22.39
C GLN A 106 -8.99 -3.29 22.04
N GLU A 107 -9.10 -3.65 20.76
CA GLU A 107 -8.79 -5.00 20.27
C GLU A 107 -7.28 -5.26 20.15
N HIS A 108 -6.48 -4.22 19.92
CA HIS A 108 -5.04 -4.33 19.65
C HIS A 108 -4.18 -3.46 20.58
N ALA A 109 -4.53 -3.41 21.87
CA ALA A 109 -3.86 -2.58 22.86
C ALA A 109 -2.32 -2.75 22.85
N GLY A 110 -1.61 -1.62 22.75
CA GLY A 110 -0.14 -1.56 22.75
C GLY A 110 0.53 -1.94 21.42
N ARG A 111 -0.24 -2.22 20.36
CA ARG A 111 0.29 -2.48 19.01
C ARG A 111 0.33 -1.19 18.18
N GLU A 112 1.32 -1.09 17.30
CA GLU A 112 1.41 -0.03 16.29
C GLU A 112 0.45 -0.36 15.13
N THR A 113 -0.16 0.64 14.50
CA THR A 113 -1.08 0.42 13.37
C THR A 113 -0.32 0.41 12.05
N LEU A 114 -0.51 -0.63 11.24
CA LEU A 114 -0.06 -0.66 9.85
C LEU A 114 -1.08 0.10 8.99
N LEU A 115 -0.69 1.26 8.48
CA LEU A 115 -1.49 2.01 7.51
C LEU A 115 -1.00 1.73 6.09
N PHE A 116 -1.84 1.06 5.30
CA PHE A 116 -1.58 0.80 3.89
C PHE A 116 -2.29 1.80 2.98
N VAL A 117 -1.54 2.40 2.06
CA VAL A 117 -2.03 3.32 1.04
C VAL A 117 -1.81 2.71 -0.34
N HIS A 118 -2.89 2.31 -1.01
CA HIS A 118 -2.82 1.61 -2.28
C HIS A 118 -2.38 2.52 -3.44
N GLY A 119 -1.98 1.89 -4.55
CA GLY A 119 -1.54 2.57 -5.76
C GLY A 119 -2.64 2.95 -6.74
N TYR A 120 -2.20 3.40 -7.91
CA TYR A 120 -2.99 3.68 -9.11
C TYR A 120 -3.90 2.50 -9.50
N ASN A 121 -5.05 2.80 -10.11
CA ASN A 121 -5.89 1.79 -10.78
C ASN A 121 -6.29 0.61 -9.86
N ASN A 122 -6.69 0.91 -8.63
CA ASN A 122 -7.18 -0.06 -7.65
C ASN A 122 -8.64 0.21 -7.29
N THR A 123 -9.43 -0.85 -7.19
CA THR A 123 -10.75 -0.86 -6.54
C THR A 123 -10.59 -1.01 -5.02
N LEU A 124 -11.67 -0.78 -4.29
CA LEU A 124 -11.68 -0.99 -2.84
C LEU A 124 -11.44 -2.46 -2.49
N SER A 125 -12.07 -3.37 -3.24
CA SER A 125 -11.93 -4.83 -3.09
C SER A 125 -10.49 -5.30 -3.22
N GLU A 126 -9.82 -4.91 -4.32
CA GLU A 126 -8.43 -5.26 -4.58
C GLU A 126 -7.51 -4.78 -3.46
N ALA A 127 -7.70 -3.54 -2.99
CA ALA A 127 -6.89 -2.97 -1.93
C ALA A 127 -7.11 -3.64 -0.56
N MET A 128 -8.36 -4.02 -0.24
CA MET A 128 -8.69 -4.74 1.00
C MET A 128 -8.06 -6.14 1.04
N TYR A 129 -8.27 -6.93 -0.02
CA TYR A 129 -7.69 -8.28 -0.09
C TYR A 129 -6.17 -8.25 -0.16
N ARG A 130 -5.59 -7.25 -0.82
CA ARG A 130 -4.13 -7.07 -0.83
C ARG A 130 -3.59 -6.80 0.57
N LEU A 131 -4.25 -5.97 1.38
CA LEU A 131 -3.81 -5.76 2.77
C LEU A 131 -3.95 -7.03 3.61
N ALA A 132 -5.05 -7.79 3.45
CA ALA A 132 -5.23 -9.07 4.13
C ALA A 132 -4.13 -10.09 3.75
N GLN A 133 -3.79 -10.18 2.46
CA GLN A 133 -2.67 -10.99 1.99
C GLN A 133 -1.35 -10.53 2.59
N ILE A 134 -1.04 -9.23 2.57
CA ILE A 134 0.19 -8.69 3.18
C ILE A 134 0.26 -9.05 4.67
N GLN A 135 -0.82 -8.86 5.43
CA GLN A 135 -0.81 -9.20 6.85
C GLN A 135 -0.60 -10.70 7.10
N THR A 136 -1.19 -11.55 6.26
CA THR A 136 -1.04 -13.01 6.36
C THR A 136 0.38 -13.44 6.01
N ASP A 137 0.92 -12.97 4.89
CA ASP A 137 2.21 -13.40 4.38
C ASP A 137 3.38 -12.92 5.22
N PHE A 138 3.27 -11.73 5.82
CA PHE A 138 4.33 -11.13 6.62
C PHE A 138 4.15 -11.31 8.13
N ASP A 139 3.03 -11.91 8.58
CA ASP A 139 2.66 -12.05 10.00
C ASP A 139 2.96 -10.77 10.80
N THR A 140 2.41 -9.65 10.35
CA THR A 140 2.88 -8.32 10.78
C THR A 140 2.63 -8.05 12.26
N GLY A 141 1.69 -8.76 12.89
CA GLY A 141 1.28 -8.57 14.28
C GLY A 141 0.72 -7.18 14.61
N MET A 142 0.46 -6.36 13.58
CA MET A 142 -0.10 -5.01 13.67
C MET A 142 -1.54 -5.01 13.18
N PRO A 143 -2.48 -4.27 13.82
CA PRO A 143 -3.77 -3.98 13.20
C PRO A 143 -3.59 -3.29 11.86
N GLY A 144 -4.31 -3.78 10.84
CA GLY A 144 -4.22 -3.29 9.47
C GLY A 144 -5.32 -2.28 9.19
N LEU A 145 -4.91 -1.09 8.75
CA LEU A 145 -5.82 -0.06 8.25
C LEU A 145 -5.50 0.25 6.79
N LEU A 146 -6.50 0.15 5.93
CA LEU A 146 -6.45 0.59 4.54
C LEU A 146 -6.95 2.03 4.43
N PHE A 147 -6.12 2.92 3.90
CA PHE A 147 -6.58 4.21 3.38
C PHE A 147 -6.85 4.09 1.88
N SER A 148 -8.13 4.02 1.51
CA SER A 148 -8.55 3.88 0.11
C SER A 148 -9.04 5.20 -0.46
N TRP A 149 -8.14 5.90 -1.13
CA TRP A 149 -8.41 7.14 -1.86
C TRP A 149 -9.18 6.85 -3.17
N PRO A 150 -9.87 7.84 -3.76
CA PRO A 150 -10.75 7.64 -4.92
C PRO A 150 -9.95 7.48 -6.23
N SER A 151 -9.16 6.42 -6.33
CA SER A 151 -8.56 5.97 -7.60
C SER A 151 -9.67 5.56 -8.58
N ALA A 152 -9.51 5.92 -9.85
CA ALA A 152 -10.42 5.64 -10.95
C ALA A 152 -10.76 4.14 -11.06
N GLY A 153 -9.82 3.25 -10.70
CA GLY A 153 -9.93 1.82 -11.02
C GLY A 153 -9.91 1.56 -12.54
N ASP A 154 -9.36 2.51 -13.31
CA ASP A 154 -9.25 2.44 -14.77
C ASP A 154 -7.82 2.78 -15.23
N PRO A 155 -7.17 1.95 -16.07
CA PRO A 155 -5.82 2.16 -16.59
C PRO A 155 -5.67 3.39 -17.51
N ARG A 156 -6.76 4.05 -17.89
CA ARG A 156 -6.77 5.33 -18.62
C ARG A 156 -6.83 6.53 -17.69
N GLY A 157 -7.21 6.31 -16.43
CA GLY A 157 -7.43 7.35 -15.43
C GLY A 157 -6.18 7.96 -14.80
N TYR A 158 -4.99 7.81 -15.39
CA TYR A 158 -3.73 8.21 -14.75
C TYR A 158 -3.72 9.68 -14.27
N ILE A 159 -4.14 10.61 -15.13
CA ILE A 159 -4.22 12.04 -14.76
C ILE A 159 -5.29 12.29 -13.69
N TYR A 160 -6.46 11.63 -13.82
CA TYR A 160 -7.51 11.70 -12.81
C TYR A 160 -7.00 11.24 -11.44
N ASP A 161 -6.23 10.16 -11.40
CA ASP A 161 -5.66 9.62 -10.18
C ASP A 161 -4.60 10.55 -9.57
N ARG A 162 -3.87 11.32 -10.38
CA ARG A 162 -2.92 12.32 -9.86
C ARG A 162 -3.65 13.45 -9.15
N ASP A 163 -4.76 13.91 -9.72
CA ASP A 163 -5.61 14.92 -9.07
C ASP A 163 -6.30 14.32 -7.83
N SER A 164 -6.70 13.06 -7.88
CA SER A 164 -7.31 12.34 -6.75
C SER A 164 -6.33 12.16 -5.58
N VAL A 165 -5.03 11.97 -5.87
CA VAL A 165 -3.97 11.99 -4.84
C VAL A 165 -3.94 13.35 -4.14
N LEU A 166 -3.90 14.44 -4.89
CA LEU A 166 -3.89 15.79 -4.27
C LEU A 166 -5.19 16.09 -3.51
N TYR A 167 -6.32 15.61 -4.03
CA TYR A 167 -7.63 15.72 -3.36
C TYR A 167 -7.65 14.99 -2.01
N ALA A 168 -7.08 13.78 -1.93
CA ALA A 168 -7.09 12.95 -0.73
C ALA A 168 -5.97 13.27 0.28
N ARG A 169 -5.11 14.27 -0.01
CA ARG A 169 -3.97 14.63 0.83
C ARG A 169 -4.39 15.01 2.25
N ASP A 170 -5.34 15.93 2.34
CA ASP A 170 -5.80 16.48 3.61
C ASP A 170 -6.53 15.40 4.44
N ASP A 171 -7.32 14.54 3.77
CA ASP A 171 -7.98 13.38 4.37
C ASP A 171 -6.99 12.38 4.98
N LEU A 172 -5.88 12.06 4.28
CA LEU A 172 -4.84 11.19 4.82
C LEU A 172 -4.12 11.85 6.00
N THR A 173 -3.81 13.15 5.88
CA THR A 173 -3.20 13.93 6.95
C THR A 173 -4.06 13.89 8.22
N ASP A 174 -5.38 14.05 8.09
CA ASP A 174 -6.32 13.98 9.21
C ASP A 174 -6.46 12.56 9.77
N MET A 175 -6.47 11.53 8.92
CA MET A 175 -6.49 10.14 9.39
C MET A 175 -5.23 9.81 10.21
N LEU A 176 -4.05 10.28 9.78
CA LEU A 176 -2.81 10.13 10.54
C LEU A 176 -2.92 10.83 11.90
N ARG A 177 -3.46 12.05 11.97
CA ARG A 177 -3.71 12.74 13.24
C ARG A 177 -4.61 11.92 14.17
N GLN A 178 -5.67 11.32 13.65
CA GLN A 178 -6.58 10.48 14.45
C GLN A 178 -5.87 9.24 14.97
N LEU A 179 -5.06 8.58 14.14
CA LEU A 179 -4.31 7.38 14.52
C LEU A 179 -3.20 7.67 15.52
N THR A 180 -2.64 8.88 15.55
CA THR A 180 -1.54 9.24 16.46
C THR A 180 -1.99 10.08 17.65
N ARG A 181 -3.30 10.10 17.94
CA ARG A 181 -3.89 11.04 18.91
C ARG A 181 -3.60 10.66 20.37
N ALA A 182 -3.62 9.38 20.72
CA ALA A 182 -3.43 8.98 22.11
C ALA A 182 -1.94 8.77 22.44
N PRO A 183 -1.53 8.95 23.71
CA PRO A 183 -0.17 8.66 24.14
C PRO A 183 0.21 7.21 23.88
N GLY A 184 1.25 7.00 23.08
CA GLY A 184 1.76 5.67 22.76
C GLY A 184 1.35 5.17 21.38
N ASP A 185 0.29 5.74 20.81
CA ASP A 185 -0.14 5.41 19.45
C ASP A 185 0.97 5.73 18.45
N LYS A 186 1.19 4.81 17.51
CA LYS A 186 2.15 4.94 16.42
C LYS A 186 1.61 4.31 15.16
N VAL A 187 2.05 4.84 14.03
CA VAL A 187 1.65 4.37 12.70
C VAL A 187 2.87 3.98 11.89
N PHE A 188 2.82 2.77 11.36
CA PHE A 188 3.76 2.30 10.36
C PHE A 188 3.13 2.47 8.98
N LEU A 189 3.81 3.20 8.08
CA LEU A 189 3.28 3.52 6.75
C LEU A 189 3.81 2.57 5.68
N LEU A 190 2.90 1.94 4.96
CA LEU A 190 3.20 1.15 3.77
C LEU A 190 2.45 1.75 2.58
N ALA A 191 3.16 2.18 1.55
CA ALA A 191 2.55 2.83 0.40
C ALA A 191 3.01 2.17 -0.91
N HIS A 192 2.10 2.08 -1.88
CA HIS A 192 2.40 1.52 -3.20
C HIS A 192 2.20 2.56 -4.30
N SER A 193 3.13 2.64 -5.26
CA SER A 193 2.96 3.39 -6.51
C SER A 193 2.55 4.85 -6.27
N MET A 194 1.43 5.30 -6.83
CA MET A 194 0.86 6.65 -6.60
C MET A 194 0.42 6.90 -5.15
N GLY A 195 0.13 5.86 -4.37
CA GLY A 195 -0.08 5.98 -2.92
C GLY A 195 1.18 6.49 -2.19
N SER A 196 2.37 6.20 -2.72
CA SER A 196 3.63 6.76 -2.20
C SER A 196 3.69 8.27 -2.40
N SER A 197 3.20 8.77 -3.54
CA SER A 197 3.09 10.21 -3.80
C SER A 197 2.16 10.89 -2.82
N LEU A 198 1.02 10.26 -2.52
CA LEU A 198 0.07 10.71 -1.51
C LEU A 198 0.71 10.77 -0.11
N VAL A 199 1.40 9.71 0.30
CA VAL A 199 2.11 9.69 1.59
C VAL A 199 3.15 10.81 1.68
N MET A 200 3.97 11.00 0.64
CA MET A 200 4.98 12.07 0.65
C MET A 200 4.38 13.46 0.69
N GLU A 201 3.27 13.70 -0.02
CA GLU A 201 2.53 14.96 0.04
C GLU A 201 1.95 15.22 1.43
N SER A 202 1.32 14.22 2.07
CA SER A 202 0.79 14.36 3.43
C SER A 202 1.91 14.59 4.47
N LEU A 203 3.02 13.84 4.41
CA LEU A 203 4.16 14.07 5.30
C LEU A 203 4.75 15.48 5.14
N ARG A 204 4.82 15.98 3.90
CA ARG A 204 5.26 17.34 3.60
C ARG A 204 4.29 18.38 4.17
N GLU A 205 2.99 18.18 4.01
CA GLU A 205 1.96 19.06 4.58
C GLU A 205 2.06 19.12 6.11
N ILE A 206 2.18 17.96 6.76
CA ILE A 206 2.37 17.87 8.22
C ILE A 206 3.61 18.65 8.64
N ALA A 207 4.73 18.50 7.94
CA ALA A 207 5.96 19.24 8.22
C ALA A 207 5.78 20.76 8.08
N LEU A 208 5.09 21.21 7.03
CA LEU A 208 4.80 22.64 6.80
C LEU A 208 3.85 23.23 7.85
N SER A 209 2.93 22.43 8.38
CA SER A 209 2.06 22.84 9.49
C SER A 209 2.80 22.96 10.84
N GLY A 210 4.04 22.47 10.92
CA GLY A 210 4.83 22.46 12.15
C GLY A 210 4.53 21.31 13.11
N ASP A 211 3.67 20.36 12.73
CA ASP A 211 3.28 19.22 13.59
C ASP A 211 4.36 18.12 13.62
N ARG A 212 5.47 18.42 14.30
CA ARG A 212 6.56 17.47 14.52
C ARG A 212 6.16 16.35 15.47
N HIS A 213 5.15 16.55 16.32
CA HIS A 213 4.66 15.49 17.20
C HIS A 213 4.11 14.34 16.36
N LEU A 214 3.23 14.62 15.39
CA LEU A 214 2.70 13.61 14.47
C LEU A 214 3.82 12.87 13.73
N LEU A 215 4.77 13.59 13.12
CA LEU A 215 5.88 12.96 12.39
C LEU A 215 6.70 12.01 13.26
N ASN A 216 6.90 12.32 14.55
CA ASN A 216 7.59 11.45 15.50
C ASN A 216 6.78 10.21 15.91
N ARG A 217 5.47 10.18 15.64
CA ARG A 217 4.58 9.02 15.84
C ARG A 217 4.53 8.09 14.62
N ILE A 218 5.08 8.52 13.48
CA ILE A 218 5.28 7.63 12.35
C ILE A 218 6.50 6.75 12.64
N SER A 219 6.27 5.46 12.91
CA SER A 219 7.31 4.54 13.36
C SER A 219 8.20 4.01 12.23
N GLY A 220 7.78 4.21 10.98
CA GLY A 220 8.57 3.91 9.78
C GLY A 220 7.74 4.15 8.51
N VAL A 221 8.42 4.23 7.38
CA VAL A 221 7.80 4.40 6.05
C VAL A 221 8.45 3.45 5.06
N VAL A 222 7.62 2.73 4.32
CA VAL A 222 8.04 1.93 3.17
C VAL A 222 7.27 2.39 1.94
N LEU A 223 8.00 2.89 0.93
CA LEU A 223 7.46 3.26 -0.37
C LEU A 223 7.80 2.17 -1.39
N MET A 224 6.79 1.47 -1.90
CA MET A 224 6.96 0.37 -2.86
C MET A 224 6.67 0.85 -4.28
N SER A 225 7.66 0.69 -5.16
CA SER A 225 7.63 1.15 -6.55
C SER A 225 7.05 2.57 -6.68
N PRO A 226 7.57 3.57 -5.92
CA PRO A 226 6.95 4.89 -5.85
C PRO A 226 6.84 5.56 -7.22
N ASP A 227 5.63 5.98 -7.57
CA ASP A 227 5.37 6.77 -8.78
C ASP A 227 5.60 8.26 -8.51
N ILE A 228 6.81 8.61 -8.07
CA ILE A 228 7.26 9.98 -7.75
C ILE A 228 8.40 10.36 -8.70
N ASP A 229 8.49 11.63 -9.10
CA ASP A 229 9.68 12.11 -9.79
C ASP A 229 10.83 12.22 -8.76
N PRO A 230 12.03 11.69 -9.01
CA PRO A 230 13.14 11.80 -8.05
C PRO A 230 13.41 13.24 -7.59
N ASP A 231 13.33 14.22 -8.50
CA ASP A 231 13.53 15.64 -8.16
C ASP A 231 12.43 16.15 -7.21
N VAL A 232 11.19 15.66 -7.39
CA VAL A 232 10.06 15.98 -6.51
C VAL A 232 10.24 15.33 -5.14
N PHE A 233 10.65 14.06 -5.09
CA PHE A 233 10.92 13.37 -3.83
C PHE A 233 11.98 14.12 -3.02
N ASP A 234 13.09 14.51 -3.64
CA ASP A 234 14.17 15.23 -2.97
C ASP A 234 13.68 16.57 -2.40
N ARG A 235 12.88 17.32 -3.17
CA ARG A 235 12.27 18.57 -2.69
C ARG A 235 11.27 18.37 -1.57
N GLN A 236 10.46 17.32 -1.63
CA GLN A 236 9.54 16.98 -0.54
C GLN A 236 10.33 16.61 0.72
N ALA A 237 11.34 15.74 0.59
CA ALA A 237 12.18 15.30 1.70
C ALA A 237 12.98 16.46 2.32
N GLU A 238 13.44 17.42 1.52
CA GLU A 238 14.08 18.66 1.99
C GLU A 238 13.14 19.48 2.88
N VAL A 239 11.89 19.69 2.43
CA VAL A 239 10.86 20.41 3.21
C VAL A 239 10.46 19.64 4.47
N ILE A 240 10.34 18.31 4.39
CA ILE A 240 10.06 17.48 5.57
C ILE A 240 11.21 17.60 6.58
N GLY A 241 12.46 17.73 6.12
CA GLY A 241 13.63 17.79 6.97
C GLY A 241 13.99 16.39 7.49
N LYS A 242 13.86 16.15 8.79
CA LYS A 242 14.06 14.81 9.37
C LYS A 242 12.89 13.89 8.99
N LEU A 243 13.15 12.93 8.12
CA LEU A 243 12.17 11.91 7.73
C LEU A 243 11.87 10.97 8.92
N PRO A 244 10.65 10.44 9.03
CA PRO A 244 10.36 9.33 9.94
C PRO A 244 11.30 8.16 9.65
N GLN A 245 11.83 7.53 10.70
CA GLN A 245 12.82 6.46 10.55
C GLN A 245 12.32 5.15 11.15
N PRO A 246 12.57 4.02 10.48
CA PRO A 246 13.28 3.89 9.19
C PRO A 246 12.47 4.35 7.97
N PHE A 247 13.15 4.88 6.95
CA PHE A 247 12.55 5.28 5.68
C PHE A 247 13.12 4.47 4.53
N LEU A 248 12.30 3.59 3.92
CA LEU A 248 12.74 2.65 2.90
C LEU A 248 12.00 2.86 1.58
N ILE A 249 12.71 2.63 0.48
CA ILE A 249 12.17 2.64 -0.87
C ILE A 249 12.47 1.28 -1.51
N PHE A 250 11.43 0.60 -1.99
CA PHE A 250 11.58 -0.62 -2.77
C PHE A 250 11.41 -0.29 -4.25
N ILE A 251 12.38 -0.68 -5.07
CA ILE A 251 12.41 -0.42 -6.51
C ILE A 251 12.41 -1.72 -7.29
N THR A 252 11.95 -1.67 -8.55
CA THR A 252 12.05 -2.76 -9.51
C THR A 252 12.33 -2.16 -10.88
N LYS A 253 13.47 -2.47 -11.50
CA LYS A 253 13.92 -1.85 -12.76
C LYS A 253 13.10 -2.29 -13.97
N ALA A 254 12.59 -3.52 -13.95
CA ALA A 254 11.73 -4.07 -14.99
C ALA A 254 10.23 -3.80 -14.76
N ASP A 255 9.90 -2.75 -14.00
CA ASP A 255 8.54 -2.36 -13.68
C ASP A 255 7.82 -1.80 -14.92
N ARG A 256 6.91 -2.61 -15.47
CA ARG A 256 6.22 -2.29 -16.72
C ARG A 256 5.17 -1.20 -16.52
N ALA A 257 4.62 -1.04 -15.31
CA ALA A 257 3.61 -0.03 -15.02
C ALA A 257 4.23 1.37 -14.92
N LEU A 258 5.38 1.49 -14.24
CA LEU A 258 6.11 2.75 -14.16
C LEU A 258 6.75 3.14 -15.50
N THR A 259 7.01 2.18 -16.39
CA THR A 259 7.42 2.48 -17.78
C THR A 259 6.31 3.24 -18.52
N VAL A 260 5.04 2.88 -18.30
CA VAL A 260 3.88 3.57 -18.88
C VAL A 260 3.68 4.94 -18.23
N SER A 261 3.78 5.05 -16.90
CA SER A 261 3.65 6.37 -16.23
C SER A 261 4.76 7.32 -16.65
N GLY A 262 6.02 6.85 -16.67
CA GLY A 262 7.17 7.61 -17.14
C GLY A 262 7.00 8.09 -18.59
N PHE A 263 6.42 7.29 -19.47
CA PHE A 263 6.09 7.71 -20.84
C PHE A 263 5.07 8.86 -20.85
N ILE A 264 4.00 8.75 -20.07
CA ILE A 264 2.95 9.79 -19.96
C ILE A 264 3.51 11.09 -19.37
N THR A 265 4.46 11.01 -18.43
CA THR A 265 5.04 12.18 -17.73
C THR A 265 6.29 12.74 -18.39
N GLY A 266 6.52 12.50 -19.68
CA GLY A 266 7.61 13.12 -20.43
C GLY A 266 8.92 12.32 -20.49
N ARG A 267 8.85 10.99 -20.37
CA ARG A 267 9.96 10.02 -20.51
C ARG A 267 11.10 10.17 -19.51
N LYS A 268 10.81 10.66 -18.30
CA LYS A 268 11.73 10.61 -17.16
C LYS A 268 11.51 9.34 -16.33
N PRO A 269 12.57 8.67 -15.84
CA PRO A 269 12.44 7.57 -14.89
C PRO A 269 11.74 8.03 -13.60
N ARG A 270 10.81 7.20 -13.09
CA ARG A 270 10.16 7.40 -11.79
C ARG A 270 11.04 6.84 -10.68
N LEU A 271 10.82 7.30 -9.45
CA LEU A 271 11.59 6.90 -8.26
C LEU A 271 11.62 5.37 -8.08
N GLY A 272 10.52 4.68 -8.38
CA GLY A 272 10.44 3.21 -8.32
C GLY A 272 11.23 2.45 -9.39
N MET A 273 11.78 3.14 -10.39
CA MET A 273 12.58 2.57 -11.50
C MET A 273 13.98 3.19 -11.61
N ILE A 274 14.49 3.85 -10.58
CA ILE A 274 15.83 4.43 -10.65
C ILE A 274 16.88 3.35 -10.92
N ASP A 275 17.77 3.62 -11.90
CA ASP A 275 18.77 2.65 -12.34
C ASP A 275 19.86 2.41 -11.28
N THR A 276 20.07 3.40 -10.41
CA THR A 276 21.10 3.42 -9.37
C THR A 276 20.56 4.08 -8.11
N VAL A 277 20.91 3.52 -6.95
CA VAL A 277 20.56 4.04 -5.62
C VAL A 277 21.09 5.45 -5.38
N ASP A 278 22.19 5.83 -6.06
CA ASP A 278 22.80 7.17 -5.97
C ASP A 278 21.91 8.31 -6.48
N LYS A 279 20.79 7.99 -7.16
CA LYS A 279 19.77 8.98 -7.54
C LYS A 279 18.95 9.47 -6.33
N VAL A 280 19.04 8.80 -5.18
CA VAL A 280 18.49 9.27 -3.91
C VAL A 280 19.63 9.83 -3.06
N GLN A 281 19.79 11.15 -3.05
CA GLN A 281 20.91 11.82 -2.36
C GLN A 281 20.61 12.07 -0.87
N ARG A 282 20.13 11.04 -0.17
CA ARG A 282 19.70 11.12 1.23
C ARG A 282 20.24 9.94 2.04
N PRO A 283 21.20 10.17 2.97
CA PRO A 283 21.80 9.09 3.76
C PRO A 283 20.83 8.48 4.79
N ASP A 284 19.73 9.17 5.07
CA ASP A 284 18.64 8.72 5.96
C ASP A 284 17.54 7.95 5.20
N VAL A 285 17.73 7.64 3.92
CA VAL A 285 16.82 6.82 3.11
C VAL A 285 17.56 5.56 2.64
N GLN A 286 16.91 4.41 2.76
CA GLN A 286 17.46 3.15 2.26
C GLN A 286 16.69 2.68 1.03
N VAL A 287 17.40 2.20 0.01
CA VAL A 287 16.80 1.76 -1.25
C VAL A 287 17.12 0.29 -1.46
N PHE A 288 16.08 -0.51 -1.75
CA PHE A 288 16.19 -1.95 -2.02
C PHE A 288 15.71 -2.28 -3.42
N ASP A 289 16.56 -2.98 -4.17
CA ASP A 289 16.29 -3.38 -5.53
C ASP A 289 15.79 -4.82 -5.57
N PHE A 290 14.52 -5.01 -5.94
CA PHE A 290 13.86 -6.31 -6.06
C PHE A 290 13.89 -6.87 -7.47
N SER A 291 14.63 -6.25 -8.40
CA SER A 291 14.63 -6.62 -9.82
C SER A 291 14.97 -8.09 -10.07
N THR A 292 15.85 -8.69 -9.28
CA THR A 292 16.28 -10.10 -9.42
C THR A 292 15.25 -11.09 -8.88
N LEU A 293 14.27 -10.61 -8.10
CA LEU A 293 13.21 -11.41 -7.49
C LEU A 293 11.88 -11.27 -8.24
N ALA A 294 11.88 -10.54 -9.35
CA ALA A 294 10.73 -10.36 -10.22
C ALA A 294 10.41 -11.66 -10.98
N ASP A 295 9.16 -12.09 -10.93
CA ASP A 295 8.66 -13.33 -11.56
C ASP A 295 7.62 -13.06 -12.67
N GLY A 296 7.35 -11.78 -12.98
CA GLY A 296 6.34 -11.35 -13.94
C GLY A 296 4.97 -11.07 -13.32
N SER A 297 4.72 -11.49 -12.07
CA SER A 297 3.47 -11.22 -11.35
C SER A 297 3.25 -9.71 -11.17
N GLY A 298 1.98 -9.27 -11.23
CA GLY A 298 1.63 -7.86 -11.00
C GLY A 298 2.38 -6.86 -11.89
N LEU A 299 2.74 -7.26 -13.13
CA LEU A 299 3.54 -6.46 -14.07
C LEU A 299 4.95 -6.08 -13.57
N ASN A 300 5.46 -6.81 -12.58
CA ASN A 300 6.66 -6.45 -11.80
C ASN A 300 6.54 -5.08 -11.09
N HIS A 301 5.32 -4.59 -10.88
CA HIS A 301 5.06 -3.30 -10.22
C HIS A 301 4.89 -3.43 -8.71
N PHE A 302 4.69 -4.65 -8.21
CA PHE A 302 4.42 -4.90 -6.80
C PHE A 302 5.19 -6.12 -6.25
N VAL A 303 6.37 -6.40 -6.84
CA VAL A 303 7.22 -7.57 -6.55
C VAL A 303 7.39 -7.87 -5.06
N PRO A 304 7.66 -6.88 -4.16
CA PRO A 304 7.92 -7.17 -2.75
C PRO A 304 6.80 -7.94 -2.04
N VAL A 305 5.57 -7.87 -2.53
CA VAL A 305 4.40 -8.54 -1.92
C VAL A 305 3.67 -9.49 -2.88
N THR A 306 4.14 -9.65 -4.13
CA THR A 306 3.54 -10.57 -5.10
C THR A 306 4.46 -11.72 -5.49
N SER A 307 5.78 -11.55 -5.39
CA SER A 307 6.74 -12.60 -5.66
C SER A 307 6.96 -13.46 -4.41
N PRO A 308 6.70 -14.79 -4.46
CA PRO A 308 6.97 -15.67 -3.33
C PRO A 308 8.43 -15.63 -2.87
N ALA A 309 9.37 -15.45 -3.79
CA ALA A 309 10.79 -15.34 -3.47
C ALA A 309 11.11 -14.04 -2.71
N ALA A 310 10.52 -12.91 -3.13
CA ALA A 310 10.68 -11.64 -2.44
C ALA A 310 10.06 -11.67 -1.02
N ILE A 311 8.86 -12.25 -0.90
CA ILE A 311 8.19 -12.45 0.38
C ILE A 311 9.05 -13.33 1.28
N GLY A 312 9.55 -14.46 0.78
CA GLY A 312 10.41 -15.37 1.53
C GLY A 312 11.66 -14.68 2.08
N LEU A 313 12.39 -13.96 1.24
CA LEU A 313 13.57 -13.19 1.67
C LEU A 313 13.23 -12.17 2.77
N LEU A 314 12.16 -11.40 2.58
CA LEU A 314 11.73 -10.40 3.55
C LEU A 314 11.31 -11.07 4.87
N ARG A 315 10.59 -12.19 4.83
CA ARG A 315 10.23 -12.98 6.02
C ARG A 315 11.45 -13.50 6.77
N GLU A 316 12.48 -13.96 6.09
CA GLU A 316 13.73 -14.39 6.72
C GLU A 316 14.39 -13.24 7.48
N ILE A 317 14.51 -12.07 6.84
CA ILE A 317 15.05 -10.86 7.47
C ILE A 317 14.24 -10.48 8.74
N LEU A 318 12.92 -10.66 8.70
CA LEU A 318 12.01 -10.39 9.81
C LEU A 318 12.12 -11.44 10.93
N ALA A 319 12.17 -12.73 10.60
CA ALA A 319 12.14 -13.84 11.56
C ALA A 319 13.40 -13.89 12.45
N GLU A 320 14.56 -13.51 11.92
CA GLU A 320 15.82 -13.49 12.68
C GLU A 320 15.89 -12.38 13.76
N SER A 321 14.81 -11.61 13.93
CA SER A 321 14.76 -10.38 14.73
C SER A 321 13.87 -10.47 15.98
N GLY A 322 13.16 -11.59 16.16
CA GLY A 322 12.36 -11.88 17.35
C GLY A 322 10.97 -11.21 17.38
N PRO A 323 10.03 -11.72 18.19
CA PRO A 323 8.62 -11.33 18.13
C PRO A 323 8.34 -10.09 19.01
N GLN A 324 8.73 -8.89 18.59
CA GLN A 324 8.17 -7.65 19.16
C GLN A 324 7.87 -6.62 18.06
N SER A 325 6.61 -6.21 18.03
CA SER A 325 5.93 -5.40 17.01
C SER A 325 6.38 -3.93 16.88
N SER A 326 7.56 -3.57 17.39
CA SER A 326 8.19 -2.26 17.13
C SER A 326 9.48 -2.33 16.31
N ASP A 327 9.94 -3.55 15.99
CA ASP A 327 11.23 -3.76 15.31
C ASP A 327 11.09 -4.32 13.88
N PHE A 328 9.87 -4.43 13.33
CA PHE A 328 9.60 -4.93 11.96
C PHE A 328 10.52 -4.28 10.91
N ILE A 329 10.54 -2.95 10.82
CA ILE A 329 11.47 -2.28 9.88
C ILE A 329 12.80 -1.93 10.50
N LYS A 330 12.90 -1.64 11.81
CA LYS A 330 14.22 -1.33 12.40
C LYS A 330 15.18 -2.48 12.19
N SER A 331 14.72 -3.72 12.34
CA SER A 331 15.51 -4.90 12.01
C SER A 331 15.87 -4.99 10.54
N MET A 332 14.89 -4.83 9.65
CA MET A 332 15.09 -4.82 8.20
C MET A 332 16.10 -3.75 7.76
N ALA A 333 15.99 -2.55 8.33
CA ALA A 333 16.85 -1.39 8.10
C ALA A 333 18.24 -1.49 8.73
N LEU A 334 18.41 -2.26 9.81
CA LEU A 334 19.69 -2.47 10.50
C LEU A 334 20.52 -3.60 9.90
N ARG A 335 19.86 -4.59 9.27
CA ARG A 335 20.51 -5.83 8.80
C ARG A 335 20.61 -5.96 7.30
N LEU A 336 19.75 -5.31 6.55
CA LEU A 336 19.98 -5.20 5.12
C LEU A 336 21.29 -4.43 4.88
N PRO A 337 22.19 -4.94 4.03
CA PRO A 337 23.46 -4.27 3.78
C PRO A 337 23.21 -2.83 3.35
N LYS A 338 23.97 -1.87 3.92
CA LYS A 338 23.98 -0.46 3.47
C LYS A 338 23.92 -0.42 1.94
N PRO A 339 23.12 0.48 1.33
CA PRO A 339 22.65 0.41 -0.05
C PRO A 339 23.78 -0.03 -0.97
N LYS A 340 23.80 -1.34 -1.22
CA LYS A 340 24.62 -2.00 -2.21
C LYS A 340 23.60 -2.72 -3.03
N VAL A 341 23.57 -2.38 -4.32
CA VAL A 341 22.83 -3.12 -5.33
C VAL A 341 23.09 -4.61 -5.04
N LEU A 342 22.03 -5.35 -4.66
CA LEU A 342 22.10 -6.80 -4.57
C LEU A 342 22.19 -7.29 -6.02
N GLN A 343 23.42 -7.33 -6.54
CA GLN A 343 23.74 -8.07 -7.75
C GLN A 343 24.08 -9.51 -7.35
N PRO A 344 23.75 -10.49 -8.23
CA PRO A 344 23.85 -11.92 -7.94
C PRO A 344 25.21 -12.38 -7.44
#